data_AF-A0A7S2EL48-F1
#
_entry.id   AF-A0A7S2EL48-F1
#
_cell.length_a   1.000
_cell.length_b   1.000
_cell.length_c   1.000
_cell.angle_alpha   90.00
_cell.angle_beta   90.00
_cell.angle_gamma   90.00
#
_symmetry.space_group_name_H-M   'P 1'
#
loop_
_entity.id
_entity.type
_entity.pdbx_description
1 polymer ?
#
loop_
_entity_poly.entity_id
_entity_poly.type
_entity_poly.pdbx_seq_one_letter_code
_entity_poly.pdbx_strand_id
1 'polypeptide(L)'
;TLWYRAPELLLGANRYSAAVDVWSVGCIFAEMATGCALFAGRSDIDQLFKIYQRRGTPTTEVWPAVTRLPYWNAEHPQWRGLPITEVVPGECLGSRNAADLLDRI
;
A
#
# COMPACT_ATOMS: atom_id res chain seq x y z
N THR A 1 -6.54 -13.17 5.72
CA THR A 1 -5.87 -11.95 6.25
C THR A 1 -5.46 -11.06 5.08
N LEU A 2 -6.42 -10.35 4.47
CA LEU A 2 -6.20 -9.64 3.19
C LEU A 2 -5.59 -8.23 3.38
N TRP A 3 -5.91 -7.55 4.48
CA TRP A 3 -5.62 -6.12 4.68
C TRP A 3 -4.13 -5.75 4.74
N TYR A 4 -3.28 -6.73 5.00
CA TYR A 4 -1.84 -6.57 5.15
C TYR A 4 -1.06 -7.11 3.94
N ARG A 5 -1.75 -7.53 2.87
CA ARG A 5 -1.11 -8.12 1.70
C ARG A 5 -0.49 -7.03 0.81
N ALA A 6 0.78 -7.24 0.46
CA ALA A 6 1.54 -6.33 -0.40
C ALA A 6 1.01 -6.29 -1.85
N PRO A 7 1.12 -5.14 -2.55
CA PRO A 7 0.58 -4.96 -3.89
C PRO A 7 1.18 -5.93 -4.91
N GLU A 8 2.46 -6.30 -4.81
CA GLU A 8 3.10 -7.27 -5.69
C GLU A 8 2.46 -8.66 -5.59
N LEU A 9 2.04 -9.08 -4.41
CA LEU A 9 1.33 -10.35 -4.23
C LEU A 9 -0.09 -10.28 -4.81
N LEU A 10 -0.78 -9.15 -4.63
CA LEU A 10 -2.10 -8.90 -5.24
C LEU A 10 -2.03 -8.87 -6.77
N LEU A 11 -0.88 -8.44 -7.32
CA LEU A 11 -0.60 -8.43 -8.75
C LEU A 11 -0.07 -9.77 -9.28
N GLY A 12 0.10 -10.79 -8.44
CA GLY A 12 0.44 -12.15 -8.85
C GLY A 12 1.94 -12.46 -8.85
N ALA A 13 2.76 -11.71 -8.11
CA ALA A 13 4.16 -12.05 -7.91
C ALA A 13 4.29 -13.43 -7.24
N ASN A 14 5.14 -14.30 -7.80
CA ASN A 14 5.39 -15.64 -7.28
C ASN A 14 6.53 -15.72 -6.24
N ARG A 15 7.34 -14.66 -6.13
CA ARG A 15 8.49 -14.60 -5.23
C ARG A 15 8.14 -13.76 -4.02
N TYR A 16 8.17 -14.40 -2.86
CA TYR A 16 8.18 -13.70 -1.58
C TYR A 16 9.53 -13.00 -1.40
N SER A 17 9.50 -11.79 -0.84
CA SER A 17 10.70 -11.05 -0.47
C SER A 17 10.50 -10.41 0.91
N ALA A 18 11.59 -10.01 1.56
CA ALA A 18 11.51 -9.31 2.84
C ALA A 18 10.68 -8.00 2.76
N ALA A 19 10.54 -7.40 1.57
CA ALA A 19 9.71 -6.21 1.38
C ALA A 19 8.22 -6.48 1.66
N VAL A 20 7.74 -7.70 1.43
CA VAL A 20 6.35 -8.09 1.73
C VAL A 20 6.08 -8.05 3.24
N ASP A 21 7.06 -8.47 4.04
CA ASP A 21 6.97 -8.39 5.50
C ASP A 21 6.99 -6.94 5.97
N VAL A 22 7.86 -6.11 5.40
CA VAL A 22 7.94 -4.67 5.70
C VAL A 22 6.63 -3.95 5.38
N TRP A 23 6.01 -4.27 4.24
CA TRP A 23 4.68 -3.77 3.89
C TRP A 23 3.63 -4.12 4.97
N SER A 24 3.61 -5.39 5.37
CA SER A 24 2.67 -5.90 6.37
C SER A 24 2.85 -5.19 7.71
N VAL A 25 4.10 -5.04 8.16
CA VAL A 25 4.45 -4.32 9.39
C VAL A 25 4.03 -2.85 9.33
N GLY A 26 4.23 -2.19 8.19
CA GLY A 26 3.78 -0.80 7.99
C GLY A 26 2.27 -0.65 8.10
N CYS A 27 1.51 -1.56 7.50
CA CYS A 27 0.05 -1.59 7.63
C CYS A 27 -0.40 -1.79 9.09
N ILE A 28 0.22 -2.72 9.81
CA ILE A 28 -0.07 -2.99 11.24
C ILE A 28 0.31 -1.77 12.09
N PHE A 29 1.44 -1.13 11.82
CA PHE A 29 1.87 0.06 12.54
C PHE A 29 0.88 1.22 12.40
N ALA A 30 0.40 1.48 11.18
CA ALA A 30 -0.64 2.47 10.93
C ALA A 30 -1.97 2.12 11.63
N GLU A 31 -2.33 0.84 11.67
CA GLU A 31 -3.52 0.37 12.36
C GLU A 31 -3.41 0.52 13.88
N MET A 32 -2.25 0.22 14.47
CA MET A 32 -2.01 0.45 15.90
C MET A 32 -2.09 1.93 16.27
N ALA A 33 -1.63 2.82 15.40
CA ALA A 33 -1.68 4.26 15.64
C ALA A 33 -3.11 4.83 15.56
N THR A 34 -3.96 4.30 14.68
CA THR A 34 -5.29 4.86 14.38
C THR A 34 -6.46 4.06 14.95
N GLY A 35 -6.23 2.80 15.34
CA GLY A 35 -7.28 1.84 15.68
C GLY A 35 -8.06 1.32 14.46
N CYS A 36 -7.67 1.70 13.24
CA CYS A 36 -8.39 1.39 12.01
C CYS A 36 -7.44 0.78 10.97
N ALA A 37 -7.87 -0.27 10.28
CA ALA A 37 -7.07 -0.89 9.23
C ALA A 37 -6.74 0.10 8.10
N LEU A 38 -5.46 0.20 7.75
CA LEU A 38 -4.96 1.14 6.73
C LEU A 38 -5.59 0.86 5.35
N PHE A 39 -5.71 -0.41 4.99
CA PHE A 39 -6.30 -0.87 3.73
C PHE A 39 -7.31 -1.99 3.98
N ALA A 40 -8.57 -1.63 4.22
CA ALA A 40 -9.63 -2.58 4.56
C ALA A 40 -10.37 -3.14 3.33
N GLY A 41 -9.69 -3.84 2.43
CA GLY A 41 -10.29 -4.42 1.21
C GLY A 41 -11.16 -5.66 1.47
N ARG A 42 -12.13 -5.89 0.57
CA ARG A 42 -13.08 -7.03 0.62
C ARG A 42 -12.76 -8.14 -0.38
N SER A 43 -11.94 -7.85 -1.39
CA SER A 43 -11.44 -8.79 -2.40
C SER A 43 -10.03 -8.35 -2.81
N ASP A 44 -9.27 -9.20 -3.53
CA ASP A 44 -7.90 -8.85 -3.95
C ASP A 44 -7.87 -7.57 -4.80
N ILE A 45 -8.84 -7.38 -5.70
CA ILE A 45 -8.94 -6.16 -6.52
C ILE A 45 -9.34 -4.93 -5.71
N ASP A 46 -10.28 -5.07 -4.76
CA ASP A 46 -10.68 -3.97 -3.88
C ASP A 46 -9.52 -3.57 -2.94
N GLN A 47 -8.77 -4.54 -2.43
CA GLN A 47 -7.55 -4.30 -1.65
C GLN A 47 -6.54 -3.51 -2.48
N LEU A 48 -6.28 -3.93 -3.72
CA LEU A 48 -5.35 -3.26 -4.62
C LEU A 48 -5.80 -1.82 -4.93
N PHE A 49 -7.09 -1.61 -5.18
CA PHE A 49 -7.62 -0.27 -5.45
C PHE A 49 -7.56 0.64 -4.22
N LYS A 50 -7.76 0.12 -3.01
CA LYS A 50 -7.55 0.89 -1.78
C LYS A 50 -6.10 1.32 -1.62
N ILE A 51 -5.16 0.45 -1.98
CA ILE A 51 -3.73 0.79 -2.01
C ILE A 51 -3.51 1.93 -3.01
N TYR A 52 -4.00 1.82 -4.24
CA TYR A 52 -3.81 2.84 -5.27
C TYR A 52 -4.48 4.18 -4.92
N GLN A 53 -5.66 4.17 -4.30
CA GLN A 53 -6.33 5.39 -3.86
C GLN A 53 -5.53 6.18 -2.82
N ARG A 54 -4.68 5.50 -2.04
CA ARG A 54 -3.86 6.15 -1.01
C ARG A 54 -2.43 6.42 -1.48
N ARG A 55 -1.80 5.46 -2.17
CA ARG A 55 -0.39 5.52 -2.58
C ARG A 55 -0.20 5.98 -4.03
N GLY A 56 -1.27 6.06 -4.80
CA GLY A 56 -1.26 6.33 -6.23
C GLY A 56 -1.26 5.04 -7.05
N THR A 57 -1.76 5.12 -8.29
CA THR A 57 -1.63 4.03 -9.26
C THR A 57 -0.18 3.95 -9.71
N PRO A 58 0.49 2.79 -9.62
CA PRO A 58 1.90 2.67 -10.01
C PRO A 58 2.02 2.89 -11.51
N THR A 59 3.04 3.64 -11.92
CA THR A 59 3.38 3.83 -13.34
C THR A 59 4.67 3.10 -13.68
N THR A 60 4.96 2.94 -14.97
CA THR A 60 6.17 2.28 -15.45
C THR A 60 7.45 3.02 -15.10
N GLU A 61 7.37 4.30 -14.77
CA GLU A 61 8.49 5.13 -14.33
C GLU A 61 8.84 4.85 -12.86
N VAL A 62 7.82 4.67 -12.01
CA VAL A 62 7.98 4.43 -10.57
C VAL A 62 8.25 2.95 -10.29
N TRP A 63 7.58 2.05 -10.99
CA TRP A 63 7.75 0.61 -10.84
C TRP A 63 7.86 -0.08 -12.22
N PRO A 64 9.05 -0.03 -12.86
CA PRO A 64 9.22 -0.56 -14.22
C PRO A 64 8.88 -2.05 -14.37
N ALA A 65 9.08 -2.83 -13.29
CA ALA A 65 8.81 -4.26 -13.30
C ALA A 65 7.32 -4.62 -13.14
N VAL A 66 6.44 -3.65 -12.82
CA VAL A 66 5.00 -3.91 -12.59
C VAL A 66 4.32 -4.53 -13.80
N THR A 67 4.76 -4.18 -15.01
CA THR A 67 4.22 -4.68 -16.28
C THR A 67 4.45 -6.16 -16.51
N ARG A 68 5.35 -6.78 -15.74
CA ARG A 68 5.66 -8.22 -15.81
C ARG A 68 4.78 -9.05 -14.88
N LEU A 69 3.98 -8.40 -14.03
CA LEU A 69 3.14 -9.09 -13.07
C LEU A 69 1.85 -9.60 -13.74
N PRO A 70 1.42 -10.84 -13.47
CA PRO A 70 0.30 -11.47 -14.20
C PRO A 70 -1.02 -10.69 -14.18
N TYR A 71 -1.29 -9.97 -13.09
CA TYR A 71 -2.55 -9.24 -12.90
C TYR A 71 -2.40 -7.73 -13.03
N TRP A 72 -1.29 -7.25 -13.63
CA TRP A 72 -1.15 -5.85 -13.99
C TRP A 72 -2.09 -5.47 -15.13
N ASN A 73 -2.72 -4.31 -15.00
CA ASN A 73 -3.58 -3.73 -16.04
C ASN A 73 -3.39 -2.21 -16.11
N ALA A 74 -2.98 -1.72 -17.28
CA ALA A 74 -2.77 -0.29 -17.52
C ALA A 74 -4.08 0.52 -17.62
N GLU A 75 -5.22 -0.16 -17.83
CA GLU A 75 -6.56 0.45 -17.89
C GLU A 75 -7.18 0.67 -16.50
N HIS A 76 -6.49 0.26 -15.43
CA HIS A 76 -6.93 0.59 -14.09
C HIS A 76 -7.04 2.11 -13.90
N PRO A 77 -7.99 2.58 -13.07
CA PRO A 77 -8.12 4.00 -12.82
C PRO A 77 -6.81 4.60 -12.29
N GLN A 78 -6.52 5.82 -12.71
CA GLN A 78 -5.32 6.53 -12.33
C GLN A 78 -5.62 7.42 -11.12
N TRP A 79 -5.17 7.00 -9.94
CA TRP A 79 -5.29 7.75 -8.70
C TRP A 79 -3.99 8.48 -8.41
N ARG A 80 -4.11 9.71 -7.94
CA ARG A 80 -3.00 10.46 -7.37
C ARG A 80 -2.84 10.04 -5.90
N GLY A 81 -1.63 9.64 -5.52
CA GLY A 81 -1.33 9.33 -4.13
C GLY A 81 -1.57 10.52 -3.21
N LEU A 82 -2.00 10.22 -1.98
CA LEU A 82 -2.16 11.17 -0.90
C LEU A 82 -0.95 11.06 0.04
N PRO A 83 -0.50 12.17 0.65
CA PRO A 83 0.47 12.10 1.74
C PRO A 83 -0.04 11.19 2.86
N ILE A 84 0.82 10.38 3.48
CA ILE A 84 0.36 9.46 4.54
C ILE A 84 -0.31 10.22 5.70
N THR A 85 0.08 11.47 5.95
CA THR A 85 -0.50 12.31 7.00
C THR A 85 -1.98 12.64 6.79
N GLU A 86 -2.48 12.57 5.54
CA GLU A 86 -3.91 12.71 5.25
C GLU A 86 -4.69 11.40 5.50
N VAL A 87 -3.98 10.27 5.48
CA VAL A 87 -4.55 8.94 5.70
C VAL A 87 -4.49 8.56 7.17
N VAL A 88 -3.38 8.89 7.82
CA VAL A 88 -3.05 8.66 9.21
C VAL A 88 -2.70 10.02 9.82
N PRO A 89 -3.63 10.64 10.57
CA PRO A 89 -3.39 11.96 11.16
C PRO A 89 -2.09 11.98 11.95
N GLY A 90 -1.26 13.00 11.77
CA GLY A 90 0.05 13.09 12.43
C GLY A 90 -0.03 13.07 13.96
N GLU A 91 -1.15 13.51 14.52
CA GLU A 91 -1.47 13.43 15.95
C GLU A 91 -1.50 11.99 16.47
N CYS A 92 -1.96 11.03 15.65
CA CYS A 92 -1.99 9.61 15.97
C CYS A 92 -0.60 8.96 15.95
N LEU A 93 0.32 9.48 15.13
CA LEU A 93 1.67 8.92 14.96
C LEU A 93 2.67 9.40 16.02
N GLY A 94 2.37 10.48 16.73
CA GLY A 94 3.20 11.03 17.81
C GLY A 94 4.55 11.61 17.38
N SER A 95 4.98 11.45 16.12
CA SER A 95 6.25 11.98 15.59
C SER A 95 6.27 12.06 14.06
N ARG A 96 7.01 13.03 13.52
CA ARG A 96 7.28 13.16 12.07
C ARG A 96 8.07 11.97 11.51
N ASN A 97 8.92 11.35 12.32
CA ASN A 97 9.71 10.20 11.88
C ASN A 97 8.82 8.98 11.60
N ALA A 98 7.73 8.83 12.35
CA ALA A 98 6.76 7.76 12.13
C ALA A 98 5.98 7.98 10.83
N ALA A 99 5.67 9.23 10.47
CA ALA A 99 5.09 9.55 9.16
C ALA A 99 6.08 9.29 8.00
N ASP A 100 7.34 9.74 8.10
CA ASP A 100 8.36 9.47 7.06
C ASP A 100 8.58 7.96 6.85
N LEU A 101 8.53 7.16 7.92
CA LEU A 101 8.62 5.70 7.81
C LEU A 101 7.46 5.11 7.00
N LEU A 102 6.23 5.55 7.26
CA LEU A 102 5.04 5.07 6.53
C LEU A 102 4.93 5.66 5.11
N ASP A 103 5.57 6.78 4.82
CA ASP A 103 5.69 7.28 3.45
C ASP A 103 6.62 6.40 2.59
N ARG A 104 7.43 5.54 3.20
CA ARG A 104 8.41 4.70 2.50
C ARG A 104 8.01 3.24 2.29
N ILE A 105 6.86 2.81 2.80
CA ILE A 105 6.33 1.45 2.58
C ILE A 105 5.61 1.32 1.24
#